data_AF-A0AAE9EZW1-F1
#
_entry.id   AF-A0AAE9EZW1-F1
#
_cell.length_a   1.000
_cell.length_b   1.000
_cell.length_c   1.000
_cell.angle_alpha   90.00
_cell.angle_beta   90.00
_cell.angle_gamma   90.00
#
_symmetry.space_group_name_H-M   'P 1'
#
loop_
_entity.id
_entity.type
_entity.pdbx_description
1 polymer ?
#
loop_
_entity_poly.entity_id
_entity_poly.type
_entity_poly.pdbx_seq_one_letter_code
_entity_poly.pdbx_strand_id
1 'polypeptide(L)'
;MDFISNSQHSTRPDCPIELWNTIRTNTIPNSEIHKKLAPNFSHSEYLYHTTPSVLAAFVYKDQITVTLTSENQYNKTVYCRYFDCQRREIPDQFYSVIFPQSTVFCARRPGAKYISIARNFTDTPEFPVPIIPRLEKEPPHYFTVCMATLYGDEPKFLQIVDFIEYYKLQGATFFHIYLRNVTDYDRVLLDDYVRTGDIEIIKMHDHHWRDDFMWHNSQINDCHHRNKYYSKWTALVDIDERIEIKNEAHKTILSYLNSIHNSSIVNLHFQVQWVIKQNNTPARYKSDEQLTREMIFLKYQNVSQVGDIWDQPKCIIRPEKVVAMTIHIPTAVYSGERFTFIPPSVGVVRHYRNVEQRVFSGALKRMMSHGPFTIQPIPKWLSEELTKRILERIKSVYNVVDVFVAHINHPQAEAQCNAQRAKLTGFQTDEERMKMAGEGLKLLLLNGWKHGNIWLGAKSKPACPHAGLCAPKDAFYWTDGQTTGTDGFGWAVGQPDGLFHAGVGRQACAHQYVFASGTIYPGWGYIHGQLDDQWCSDLVSFSANKMYACGKLVT
;
A
#
# COMPACT_ATOMS: atom_id res chain seq x y z
N MET A 1 10.03 55.10 -34.14
CA MET A 1 8.85 55.68 -33.47
C MET A 1 7.79 54.59 -33.39
N ASP A 2 8.11 53.47 -32.75
CA ASP A 2 8.15 53.25 -31.28
C ASP A 2 6.75 53.15 -30.70
N PHE A 3 6.27 51.90 -30.62
CA PHE A 3 5.33 51.49 -29.59
C PHE A 3 5.93 50.30 -28.85
N ILE A 4 6.38 50.61 -27.64
CA ILE A 4 6.97 49.73 -26.64
C ILE A 4 5.92 48.70 -26.22
N SER A 5 6.22 47.40 -26.41
CA SER A 5 5.47 46.33 -25.76
C SER A 5 5.97 46.15 -24.33
N ASN A 6 5.09 46.40 -23.36
CA ASN A 6 5.30 46.01 -21.97
C ASN A 6 5.22 44.48 -21.87
N SER A 7 6.35 43.79 -21.87
CA SER A 7 6.43 42.42 -21.34
C SER A 7 6.86 42.50 -19.87
N GLN A 8 5.87 42.52 -18.97
CA GLN A 8 6.12 42.12 -17.59
C GLN A 8 6.34 40.60 -17.57
N HIS A 9 7.57 40.17 -17.88
CA HIS A 9 8.03 38.84 -17.52
C HIS A 9 8.20 38.78 -16.00
N SER A 10 7.19 38.25 -15.32
CA SER A 10 7.33 37.73 -13.96
C SER A 10 8.30 36.55 -13.98
N THR A 11 9.60 36.82 -13.86
CA THR A 11 10.63 35.79 -13.62
C THR A 11 10.51 35.31 -12.18
N ARG A 12 9.72 34.25 -11.94
CA ARG A 12 9.91 33.41 -10.75
C ARG A 12 11.33 32.84 -10.81
N PRO A 13 12.07 32.74 -9.69
CA PRO A 13 13.40 32.15 -9.72
C PRO A 13 13.31 30.69 -10.17
N ASP A 14 14.07 30.37 -11.23
CA ASP A 14 14.30 29.02 -11.72
C ASP A 14 14.88 28.17 -10.57
N CYS A 15 14.12 27.18 -10.09
CA CYS A 15 14.50 26.27 -8.98
C CYS A 15 14.83 26.92 -7.64
N PRO A 16 13.84 27.29 -6.81
CA PRO A 16 14.11 27.70 -5.42
C PRO A 16 14.81 26.58 -4.65
N ILE A 17 15.92 26.91 -3.97
CA ILE A 17 16.69 25.98 -3.15
C ILE A 17 16.17 26.06 -1.71
N GLU A 18 15.68 24.96 -1.17
CA GLU A 18 15.27 24.92 0.24
C GLU A 18 16.46 25.06 1.18
N LEU A 19 16.22 25.59 2.38
CA LEU A 19 17.25 25.80 3.41
C LEU A 19 18.04 24.52 3.70
N TRP A 20 17.37 23.37 3.76
CA TRP A 20 18.04 22.10 3.99
C TRP A 20 18.96 21.70 2.82
N ASN A 21 18.67 22.15 1.61
CA ASN A 21 19.35 21.78 0.37
C ASN A 21 20.44 22.78 -0.06
N THR A 22 20.99 23.54 0.90
CA THR A 22 22.12 24.47 0.69
C THR A 22 23.47 23.87 1.10
N ILE A 23 23.46 22.65 1.64
CA ILE A 23 24.63 22.02 2.27
C ILE A 23 25.46 21.26 1.23
N ARG A 24 26.76 21.54 1.22
CA ARG A 24 27.78 20.79 0.49
C ARG A 24 28.60 19.95 1.47
N THR A 25 28.80 18.67 1.15
CA THR A 25 29.77 17.85 1.87
C THR A 25 30.84 17.30 0.92
N ASN A 26 32.03 17.02 1.45
CA ASN A 26 33.17 16.52 0.67
C ASN A 26 33.64 15.13 1.15
N THR A 27 33.03 14.61 2.22
CA THR A 27 33.38 13.33 2.83
C THR A 27 32.12 12.56 3.19
N ILE A 28 32.24 11.23 3.27
CA ILE A 28 31.19 10.34 3.74
C ILE A 28 31.49 9.98 5.20
N PRO A 29 30.56 10.23 6.14
CA PRO A 29 30.66 9.74 7.51
C PRO A 29 30.95 8.24 7.57
N ASN A 30 31.78 7.83 8.53
CA ASN A 30 32.14 6.43 8.75
C ASN A 30 32.80 5.73 7.54
N SER A 31 33.33 6.49 6.56
CA SER A 31 34.01 5.91 5.39
C SER A 31 35.13 4.94 5.75
N GLU A 32 35.86 5.21 6.84
CA GLU A 32 36.91 4.30 7.33
C GLU A 32 36.35 3.00 7.89
N ILE A 33 35.17 3.03 8.53
CA ILE A 33 34.46 1.82 8.98
C ILE A 33 33.99 1.04 7.75
N HIS A 34 33.41 1.72 6.76
CA HIS A 34 32.97 1.10 5.51
C HIS A 34 34.12 0.40 4.78
N LYS A 35 35.27 1.09 4.62
CA LYS A 35 36.48 0.52 4.00
C LYS A 35 37.00 -0.71 4.75
N LYS A 36 37.01 -0.67 6.09
CA LYS A 36 37.45 -1.80 6.93
C LYS A 36 36.51 -3.00 6.83
N LEU A 37 35.21 -2.74 6.71
CA LEU A 37 34.20 -3.77 6.60
C LEU A 37 34.12 -4.38 5.20
N ALA A 38 34.50 -3.61 4.17
CA ALA A 38 34.31 -4.02 2.78
C ALA A 38 34.90 -5.40 2.41
N PRO A 39 36.09 -5.80 2.89
CA PRO A 39 36.62 -7.14 2.58
C PRO A 39 35.79 -8.32 3.14
N ASN A 40 34.95 -8.08 4.16
CA ASN A 40 34.26 -9.13 4.92
C ASN A 40 32.86 -9.48 4.40
N PHE A 41 32.40 -8.84 3.32
CA PHE A 41 31.09 -9.13 2.73
C PHE A 41 31.23 -10.05 1.52
N SER A 42 30.38 -11.08 1.49
CA SER A 42 30.32 -12.08 0.42
C SER A 42 29.97 -11.45 -0.93
N HIS A 43 30.71 -11.83 -1.97
CA HIS A 43 30.31 -11.61 -3.35
C HIS A 43 29.29 -12.69 -3.71
N SER A 44 28.01 -12.34 -3.66
CA SER A 44 26.98 -13.22 -4.22
C SER A 44 26.72 -12.79 -5.65
N GLU A 45 27.12 -13.61 -6.62
CA GLU A 45 26.92 -13.34 -8.04
C GLU A 45 25.54 -13.84 -8.49
N TYR A 46 24.50 -13.03 -8.28
CA TYR A 46 23.14 -13.36 -8.68
C TYR A 46 22.79 -12.94 -10.12
N LEU A 47 23.34 -11.81 -10.62
CA LEU A 47 22.95 -11.20 -11.90
C LEU A 47 24.03 -11.14 -12.99
N TYR A 48 23.58 -11.24 -14.25
CA TYR A 48 24.44 -11.14 -15.44
C TYR A 48 24.69 -9.70 -15.94
N HIS A 49 24.23 -8.67 -15.22
CA HIS A 49 24.40 -7.26 -15.66
C HIS A 49 25.34 -6.46 -14.77
N THR A 50 26.00 -5.46 -15.37
CA THR A 50 27.08 -4.70 -14.72
C THR A 50 26.88 -3.19 -14.68
N THR A 51 25.66 -2.73 -14.91
CA THR A 51 25.29 -1.32 -14.86
C THR A 51 24.59 -1.01 -13.53
N PRO A 52 24.98 0.04 -12.81
CA PRO A 52 24.23 0.49 -11.64
C PRO A 52 22.81 0.86 -12.03
N SER A 53 21.82 0.33 -11.31
CA SER A 53 20.42 0.67 -11.53
C SER A 53 19.78 1.26 -10.29
N VAL A 54 19.30 2.50 -10.36
CA VAL A 54 18.92 3.28 -9.17
C VAL A 54 17.46 3.04 -8.78
N LEU A 55 17.21 2.77 -7.49
CA LEU A 55 15.86 2.55 -6.95
C LEU A 55 15.31 3.78 -6.22
N ALA A 56 16.03 4.28 -5.21
CA ALA A 56 15.62 5.43 -4.41
C ALA A 56 16.83 6.19 -3.85
N ALA A 57 16.61 7.41 -3.39
CA ALA A 57 17.63 8.22 -2.75
C ALA A 57 17.09 8.96 -1.53
N PHE A 58 17.86 8.96 -0.45
CA PHE A 58 17.50 9.57 0.83
C PHE A 58 18.61 10.51 1.30
N VAL A 59 18.29 11.76 1.58
CA VAL A 59 19.25 12.73 2.12
C VAL A 59 19.17 12.81 3.63
N TYR A 60 20.33 12.65 4.26
CA TYR A 60 20.56 12.82 5.69
C TYR A 60 21.35 14.11 5.94
N LYS A 61 21.64 14.39 7.22
CA LYS A 61 22.35 15.60 7.64
C LYS A 61 23.70 15.80 6.91
N ASP A 62 24.40 14.73 6.61
CA ASP A 62 25.80 14.70 6.18
C ASP A 62 26.04 14.04 4.81
N GLN A 63 25.13 13.18 4.36
CA GLN A 63 25.27 12.41 3.12
C GLN A 63 23.91 12.14 2.45
N ILE A 64 23.95 11.66 1.21
CA ILE A 64 22.84 11.05 0.49
C ILE A 64 23.12 9.56 0.40
N THR A 65 22.14 8.71 0.72
CA THR A 65 22.23 7.28 0.43
C THR A 65 21.34 6.96 -0.76
N VAL A 66 21.92 6.31 -1.76
CA VAL A 66 21.24 5.84 -2.95
C VAL A 66 21.14 4.33 -2.89
N THR A 67 19.92 3.81 -2.99
CA THR A 67 19.65 2.38 -3.05
C THR A 67 19.58 1.97 -4.51
N LEU A 68 20.12 0.80 -4.82
CA LEU A 68 20.18 0.26 -6.16
C LEU A 68 19.29 -0.97 -6.26
N THR A 69 18.76 -1.23 -7.44
CA THR A 69 18.31 -2.57 -7.77
C THR A 69 19.52 -3.41 -8.15
N SER A 70 20.50 -2.91 -8.94
CA SER A 70 21.65 -3.68 -9.44
C SER A 70 22.42 -4.47 -8.36
N GLU A 71 22.64 -5.76 -8.59
CA GLU A 71 23.49 -6.62 -7.74
C GLU A 71 24.83 -6.93 -8.43
N ASN A 72 25.75 -7.64 -7.76
CA ASN A 72 27.09 -8.01 -8.28
C ASN A 72 28.02 -6.83 -8.58
N GLN A 73 27.67 -5.63 -8.11
CA GLN A 73 28.50 -4.44 -8.27
C GLN A 73 29.26 -4.09 -6.99
N TYR A 74 29.36 -5.04 -6.06
CA TYR A 74 30.01 -4.85 -4.78
C TYR A 74 31.44 -4.32 -4.93
N ASN A 75 31.78 -3.31 -4.13
CA ASN A 75 33.08 -2.65 -4.11
C ASN A 75 33.52 -2.03 -5.46
N LYS A 76 32.60 -1.91 -6.44
CA LYS A 76 32.89 -1.20 -7.68
C LYS A 76 32.79 0.31 -7.44
N THR A 77 33.75 1.01 -8.01
CA THR A 77 33.74 2.46 -8.13
C THR A 77 32.57 2.92 -8.98
N VAL A 78 31.91 3.98 -8.53
CA VAL A 78 30.82 4.66 -9.23
C VAL A 78 30.88 6.18 -8.98
N TYR A 79 30.12 6.92 -9.78
CA TYR A 79 30.00 8.37 -9.70
C TYR A 79 28.56 8.74 -9.38
N CYS A 80 28.39 9.51 -8.31
CA CYS A 80 27.14 10.19 -7.99
C CYS A 80 26.97 11.39 -8.92
N ARG A 81 25.86 11.42 -9.67
CA ARG A 81 25.50 12.47 -10.64
C ARG A 81 24.28 13.22 -10.11
N TYR A 82 24.37 14.53 -9.98
CA TYR A 82 23.36 15.36 -9.31
C TYR A 82 22.60 16.20 -10.32
N PHE A 83 21.32 16.41 -10.07
CA PHE A 83 20.45 17.16 -10.97
C PHE A 83 19.57 18.13 -10.18
N ASP A 84 19.34 19.30 -10.75
CA ASP A 84 18.48 20.33 -10.18
C ASP A 84 16.98 20.01 -10.34
N CYS A 85 16.10 20.94 -9.94
CA CYS A 85 14.65 20.74 -10.01
C CYS A 85 14.10 20.60 -11.44
N GLN A 86 14.85 21.06 -12.45
CA GLN A 86 14.53 20.92 -13.87
C GLN A 86 15.20 19.69 -14.49
N ARG A 87 15.84 18.84 -13.66
CA ARG A 87 16.64 17.68 -14.08
C ARG A 87 17.84 18.05 -14.96
N ARG A 88 18.36 19.27 -14.83
CA ARG A 88 19.64 19.66 -15.46
C ARG A 88 20.77 19.20 -14.57
N GLU A 89 21.80 18.60 -15.17
CA GLU A 89 22.95 18.09 -14.41
C GLU A 89 23.73 19.24 -13.77
N ILE A 90 24.05 19.07 -12.49
CA ILE A 90 24.96 19.94 -11.74
C ILE A 90 26.38 19.36 -11.91
N PRO A 91 27.34 20.09 -12.51
CA PRO A 91 28.69 19.60 -12.81
C PRO A 91 29.56 19.54 -11.55
N ASP A 92 29.18 18.69 -10.61
CA ASP A 92 29.81 18.55 -9.29
C ASP A 92 29.68 17.12 -8.78
N GLN A 93 30.21 16.18 -9.57
CA GLN A 93 30.09 14.76 -9.31
C GLN A 93 30.85 14.36 -8.03
N PHE A 94 30.51 13.19 -7.49
CA PHE A 94 31.21 12.63 -6.33
C PHE A 94 31.57 11.17 -6.58
N TYR A 95 32.83 10.83 -6.35
CA TYR A 95 33.31 9.45 -6.40
C TYR A 95 32.84 8.68 -5.17
N SER A 96 32.30 7.49 -5.37
CA SER A 96 31.95 6.56 -4.29
C SER A 96 32.22 5.11 -4.70
N VAL A 97 32.04 4.19 -3.77
CA VAL A 97 31.98 2.75 -3.99
C VAL A 97 30.58 2.24 -3.66
N ILE A 98 30.19 1.13 -4.29
CA ILE A 98 28.99 0.39 -3.90
C ILE A 98 29.34 -0.44 -2.65
N PHE A 99 28.83 0.02 -1.50
CA PHE A 99 29.01 -0.61 -0.21
C PHE A 99 27.80 -0.29 0.70
N PRO A 100 27.20 -1.27 1.40
CA PRO A 100 27.39 -2.72 1.26
C PRO A 100 26.83 -3.22 -0.10
N GLN A 101 25.91 -4.19 -0.12
CA GLN A 101 25.24 -4.59 -1.37
C GLN A 101 24.16 -3.55 -1.74
N SER A 102 24.04 -3.25 -3.04
CA SER A 102 22.98 -2.41 -3.60
C SER A 102 22.83 -1.02 -2.96
N THR A 103 23.93 -0.44 -2.44
CA THR A 103 23.91 0.84 -1.72
C THR A 103 25.11 1.70 -2.11
N VAL A 104 24.89 3.00 -2.30
CA VAL A 104 25.95 4.00 -2.56
C VAL A 104 25.78 5.19 -1.62
N PHE A 105 26.87 5.62 -1.00
CA PHE A 105 26.91 6.82 -0.16
C PHE A 105 27.50 8.00 -0.94
N CYS A 106 26.65 8.97 -1.25
CA CYS A 106 26.98 10.16 -2.01
C CYS A 106 27.11 11.37 -1.08
N ALA A 107 28.00 12.30 -1.45
CA ALA A 107 28.09 13.57 -0.74
C ALA A 107 26.91 14.49 -1.08
N ARG A 108 26.69 15.52 -0.27
CA ARG A 108 25.60 16.48 -0.48
C ARG A 108 26.03 17.55 -1.48
N ARG A 109 25.10 18.00 -2.31
CA ARG A 109 25.29 19.07 -3.29
C ARG A 109 24.18 20.10 -3.19
N PRO A 110 24.50 21.40 -3.05
CA PRO A 110 23.49 22.44 -3.00
C PRO A 110 22.60 22.42 -4.25
N GLY A 111 21.28 22.54 -4.06
CA GLY A 111 20.31 22.58 -5.15
C GLY A 111 20.02 21.22 -5.82
N ALA A 112 20.68 20.13 -5.43
CA ALA A 112 20.39 18.81 -5.97
C ALA A 112 19.00 18.33 -5.52
N LYS A 113 18.14 18.03 -6.49
CA LYS A 113 16.78 17.51 -6.29
C LYS A 113 16.63 16.06 -6.73
N TYR A 114 17.43 15.66 -7.71
CA TYR A 114 17.49 14.29 -8.18
C TYR A 114 18.94 13.83 -8.21
N ILE A 115 19.13 12.51 -8.15
CA ILE A 115 20.44 11.88 -8.21
C ILE A 115 20.38 10.62 -9.06
N SER A 116 21.48 10.32 -9.74
CA SER A 116 21.70 9.07 -10.45
C SER A 116 23.11 8.55 -10.18
N ILE A 117 23.36 7.28 -10.49
CA ILE A 117 24.65 6.63 -10.33
C ILE A 117 25.15 6.21 -11.71
N ALA A 118 26.38 6.56 -12.03
CA ALA A 118 27.07 6.17 -13.26
C ALA A 118 28.32 5.34 -12.94
N ARG A 119 28.70 4.45 -13.84
CA ARG A 119 29.92 3.65 -13.69
C ARG A 119 31.17 4.49 -13.93
N ASN A 120 31.16 5.28 -15.00
CA ASN A 120 32.21 6.24 -15.33
C ASN A 120 31.68 7.67 -15.45
N PHE A 121 32.61 8.63 -15.49
CA PHE A 121 32.31 10.05 -15.68
C PHE A 121 31.62 10.35 -17.02
N THR A 122 32.04 9.66 -18.09
CA THR A 122 31.54 9.87 -19.46
C THR A 122 30.26 9.12 -19.76
N ASP A 123 29.84 8.21 -18.87
CA ASP A 123 28.66 7.39 -19.13
C ASP A 123 27.40 8.24 -18.99
N THR A 124 26.43 7.94 -19.85
CA THR A 124 25.07 8.48 -19.71
C THR A 124 24.46 7.92 -18.44
N PRO A 125 24.11 8.77 -17.45
CA PRO A 125 23.49 8.29 -16.22
C PRO A 125 22.09 7.76 -16.47
N GLU A 126 21.65 6.79 -15.67
CA GLU A 126 20.25 6.38 -15.65
C GLU A 126 19.33 7.54 -15.27
N PHE A 127 18.04 7.38 -15.53
CA PHE A 127 17.03 8.36 -15.18
C PHE A 127 17.10 8.70 -13.68
N PRO A 128 17.31 9.97 -13.31
CA PRO A 128 17.62 10.31 -11.93
C PRO A 128 16.36 10.22 -11.05
N VAL A 129 16.54 9.67 -9.86
CA VAL A 129 15.49 9.50 -8.85
C VAL A 129 15.44 10.70 -7.91
N PRO A 130 14.25 11.06 -7.38
CA PRO A 130 14.14 12.17 -6.43
C PRO A 130 14.91 11.88 -5.14
N ILE A 131 15.54 12.91 -4.59
CA ILE A 131 16.20 12.86 -3.29
C ILE A 131 15.17 13.16 -2.21
N ILE A 132 14.84 12.16 -1.37
CA ILE A 132 13.84 12.26 -0.31
C ILE A 132 14.50 12.71 1.01
N PRO A 133 14.03 13.80 1.64
CA PRO A 133 14.55 14.26 2.92
C PRO A 133 14.28 13.29 4.08
N ARG A 134 15.33 12.96 4.84
CA ARG A 134 15.30 12.22 6.11
C ARG A 134 16.07 13.01 7.17
N LEU A 135 15.60 14.23 7.43
CA LEU A 135 16.29 15.24 8.22
C LEU A 135 15.60 15.57 9.55
N GLU A 136 14.47 14.95 9.81
CA GLU A 136 13.70 15.15 11.03
C GLU A 136 14.48 14.60 12.23
N LYS A 137 14.41 15.33 13.35
CA LYS A 137 15.10 14.94 14.59
C LYS A 137 14.44 13.72 15.23
N GLU A 138 13.12 13.71 15.24
CA GLU A 138 12.31 12.60 15.72
C GLU A 138 11.63 11.94 14.53
N PRO A 139 11.64 10.60 14.43
CA PRO A 139 11.00 9.91 13.31
C PRO A 139 9.47 10.06 13.39
N PRO A 140 8.78 10.24 12.26
CA PRO A 140 7.31 10.34 12.22
C PRO A 140 6.61 9.05 12.67
N HIS A 141 7.29 7.91 12.56
CA HIS A 141 6.77 6.62 13.02
C HIS A 141 7.61 6.04 14.17
N TYR A 142 6.93 5.44 15.14
CA TYR A 142 7.60 4.71 16.21
C TYR A 142 7.96 3.28 15.77
N PHE A 143 7.04 2.61 15.09
CA PHE A 143 7.19 1.24 14.62
C PHE A 143 6.61 1.11 13.22
N THR A 144 7.44 0.63 12.29
CA THR A 144 7.09 0.35 10.90
C THR A 144 7.41 -1.09 10.55
N VAL A 145 6.76 -1.59 9.49
CA VAL A 145 6.97 -2.95 9.00
C VAL A 145 7.32 -2.88 7.52
N CYS A 146 8.43 -3.51 7.15
CA CYS A 146 8.75 -3.79 5.76
C CYS A 146 8.37 -5.23 5.44
N MET A 147 7.43 -5.37 4.51
CA MET A 147 7.07 -6.67 3.97
C MET A 147 7.95 -6.98 2.77
N ALA A 148 8.51 -8.18 2.73
CA ALA A 148 9.27 -8.67 1.59
C ALA A 148 8.46 -8.63 0.28
N THR A 149 9.16 -8.80 -0.85
CA THR A 149 8.58 -8.66 -2.19
C THR A 149 7.40 -9.59 -2.42
N LEU A 150 6.28 -9.03 -2.90
CA LEU A 150 5.11 -9.79 -3.34
C LEU A 150 5.29 -10.30 -4.77
N TYR A 151 5.27 -11.63 -4.92
CA TYR A 151 5.41 -12.35 -6.17
C TYR A 151 4.81 -13.76 -6.09
N GLY A 152 4.84 -14.51 -7.20
CA GLY A 152 4.30 -15.85 -7.30
C GLY A 152 2.78 -15.89 -7.44
N ASP A 153 2.28 -17.08 -7.76
CA ASP A 153 0.91 -17.35 -8.22
C ASP A 153 -0.09 -17.67 -7.09
N GLU A 154 0.36 -17.83 -5.84
CA GLU A 154 -0.59 -18.00 -4.72
C GLU A 154 -1.43 -16.72 -4.57
N PRO A 155 -2.77 -16.81 -4.54
CA PRO A 155 -3.61 -15.64 -4.25
C PRO A 155 -3.25 -15.02 -2.91
N LYS A 156 -3.19 -13.69 -2.84
CA LYS A 156 -2.59 -12.99 -1.70
C LYS A 156 -3.57 -12.17 -0.89
N PHE A 157 -4.78 -11.91 -1.35
CA PHE A 157 -5.70 -10.97 -0.69
C PHE A 157 -5.90 -11.30 0.80
N LEU A 158 -6.08 -12.59 1.15
CA LEU A 158 -6.21 -13.02 2.54
C LEU A 158 -4.89 -12.89 3.31
N GLN A 159 -3.77 -13.24 2.67
CA GLN A 159 -2.44 -13.11 3.30
C GLN A 159 -2.09 -11.64 3.58
N ILE A 160 -2.45 -10.73 2.68
CA ILE A 160 -2.22 -9.28 2.77
C ILE A 160 -3.04 -8.68 3.89
N VAL A 161 -4.35 -8.93 3.93
CA VAL A 161 -5.23 -8.36 4.98
C VAL A 161 -4.85 -8.92 6.35
N ASP A 162 -4.54 -10.21 6.44
CA ASP A 162 -4.12 -10.87 7.68
C ASP A 162 -2.80 -10.24 8.19
N PHE A 163 -1.81 -10.07 7.31
CA PHE A 163 -0.52 -9.48 7.66
C PHE A 163 -0.66 -8.04 8.15
N ILE A 164 -1.33 -7.17 7.36
CA ILE A 164 -1.41 -5.75 7.68
C ILE A 164 -2.21 -5.54 8.96
N GLU A 165 -3.40 -6.15 9.09
CA GLU A 165 -4.23 -5.97 10.27
C GLU A 165 -3.60 -6.60 11.53
N TYR A 166 -2.86 -7.71 11.40
CA TYR A 166 -2.08 -8.26 12.51
C TYR A 166 -1.03 -7.27 13.02
N TYR A 167 -0.19 -6.72 12.15
CA TYR A 167 0.87 -5.82 12.59
C TYR A 167 0.33 -4.47 13.05
N LYS A 168 -0.80 -3.99 12.51
CA LYS A 168 -1.53 -2.85 13.07
C LYS A 168 -1.95 -3.11 14.51
N LEU A 169 -2.48 -4.30 14.82
CA LEU A 169 -2.77 -4.71 16.19
C LEU A 169 -1.53 -4.82 17.08
N GLN A 170 -0.38 -5.18 16.50
CA GLN A 170 0.89 -5.17 17.21
C GLN A 170 1.47 -3.75 17.42
N GLY A 171 0.83 -2.72 16.86
CA GLY A 171 1.17 -1.31 17.02
C GLY A 171 2.03 -0.73 15.90
N ALA A 172 2.10 -1.39 14.74
CA ALA A 172 2.70 -0.80 13.55
C ALA A 172 1.85 0.36 13.03
N THR A 173 2.51 1.45 12.66
CA THR A 173 1.86 2.69 12.23
C THR A 173 1.98 2.95 10.73
N PHE A 174 2.89 2.24 10.04
CA PHE A 174 3.10 2.38 8.61
C PHE A 174 3.80 1.16 8.03
N PHE A 175 3.54 0.86 6.76
CA PHE A 175 4.12 -0.28 6.06
C PHE A 175 4.80 0.13 4.76
N HIS A 176 5.92 -0.53 4.48
CA HIS A 176 6.56 -0.49 3.17
C HIS A 176 6.35 -1.87 2.52
N ILE A 177 5.59 -1.89 1.43
CA ILE A 177 5.24 -3.13 0.72
C ILE A 177 5.94 -3.13 -0.62
N TYR A 178 6.82 -4.10 -0.82
CA TYR A 178 7.56 -4.24 -2.06
C TYR A 178 6.80 -5.12 -3.04
N LEU A 179 6.60 -4.63 -4.26
CA LEU A 179 5.70 -5.24 -5.23
C LEU A 179 6.45 -5.61 -6.52
N ARG A 180 6.44 -6.90 -6.86
CA ARG A 180 6.89 -7.42 -8.17
C ARG A 180 5.69 -7.72 -9.06
N ASN A 181 4.83 -8.63 -8.62
CA ASN A 181 3.61 -9.00 -9.33
C ASN A 181 2.55 -9.54 -8.36
N VAL A 182 1.30 -9.15 -8.60
CA VAL A 182 0.10 -9.61 -7.88
C VAL A 182 -1.07 -9.63 -8.85
N THR A 183 -2.15 -10.33 -8.52
CA THR A 183 -3.36 -10.29 -9.33
C THR A 183 -4.08 -8.95 -9.20
N ASP A 184 -4.91 -8.59 -10.19
CA ASP A 184 -5.77 -7.39 -10.10
C ASP A 184 -6.66 -7.43 -8.86
N TYR A 185 -7.11 -8.62 -8.45
CA TYR A 185 -7.93 -8.79 -7.27
C TYR A 185 -7.17 -8.46 -5.98
N ASP A 186 -5.92 -8.91 -5.85
CA ASP A 186 -5.05 -8.56 -4.71
C ASP A 186 -4.70 -7.07 -4.72
N ARG A 187 -4.52 -6.50 -5.93
CA ARG A 187 -4.17 -5.09 -6.12
C ARG A 187 -5.22 -4.15 -5.58
N VAL A 188 -6.51 -4.47 -5.73
CA VAL A 188 -7.63 -3.68 -5.18
C VAL A 188 -7.48 -3.46 -3.67
N LEU A 189 -7.11 -4.50 -2.90
CA LEU A 189 -6.90 -4.38 -1.46
C LEU A 189 -5.67 -3.53 -1.12
N LEU A 190 -4.56 -3.71 -1.85
CA LEU A 190 -3.36 -2.89 -1.65
C LEU A 190 -3.62 -1.42 -1.93
N ASP A 191 -4.35 -1.09 -3.01
CA ASP A 191 -4.70 0.29 -3.35
C ASP A 191 -5.63 0.92 -2.31
N ASP A 192 -6.53 0.15 -1.70
CA ASP A 192 -7.33 0.63 -0.56
C ASP A 192 -6.46 1.02 0.64
N TYR A 193 -5.47 0.20 0.97
CA TYR A 193 -4.52 0.52 2.04
C TYR A 193 -3.62 1.71 1.73
N VAL A 194 -3.27 1.93 0.45
CA VAL A 194 -2.58 3.16 0.01
C VAL A 194 -3.50 4.36 0.22
N ARG A 195 -4.77 4.24 -0.18
CA ARG A 195 -5.78 5.30 -0.03
C ARG A 195 -6.02 5.69 1.43
N THR A 196 -6.01 4.73 2.35
CA THR A 196 -6.14 5.01 3.79
C THR A 196 -4.85 5.52 4.45
N GLY A 197 -3.75 5.61 3.70
CA GLY A 197 -2.45 6.07 4.21
C GLY A 197 -1.76 5.05 5.10
N ASP A 198 -2.18 3.79 5.08
CA ASP A 198 -1.59 2.73 5.90
C ASP A 198 -0.25 2.25 5.32
N ILE A 199 -0.09 2.27 3.99
CA ILE A 199 1.05 1.66 3.29
C ILE A 199 1.63 2.56 2.20
N GLU A 200 2.93 2.38 1.93
CA GLU A 200 3.59 2.75 0.67
C GLU A 200 3.85 1.48 -0.15
N ILE A 201 3.49 1.49 -1.44
CA ILE A 201 3.86 0.43 -2.39
C ILE A 201 5.14 0.84 -3.13
N ILE A 202 6.20 0.03 -2.98
CA ILE A 202 7.47 0.18 -3.69
C ILE A 202 7.49 -0.82 -4.83
N LYS A 203 7.38 -0.34 -6.07
CA LYS A 203 7.46 -1.19 -7.25
C LYS A 203 8.92 -1.57 -7.52
N MET A 204 9.19 -2.87 -7.56
CA MET A 204 10.52 -3.41 -7.82
C MET A 204 10.64 -3.79 -9.31
N HIS A 205 11.18 -2.86 -10.09
CA HIS A 205 11.48 -3.04 -11.50
C HIS A 205 12.95 -2.76 -11.78
N ASP A 206 13.51 -3.46 -12.77
CA ASP A 206 14.86 -3.26 -13.30
C ASP A 206 14.76 -3.44 -14.82
N HIS A 207 15.68 -2.83 -15.55
CA HIS A 207 15.90 -3.04 -16.97
C HIS A 207 16.23 -4.51 -17.30
N HIS A 208 16.73 -5.25 -16.33
CA HIS A 208 17.17 -6.63 -16.50
C HIS A 208 16.24 -7.62 -15.81
N TRP A 209 16.09 -8.79 -16.44
CA TRP A 209 15.35 -9.90 -15.86
C TRP A 209 16.04 -10.43 -14.60
N ARG A 210 15.22 -10.81 -13.61
CA ARG A 210 15.64 -11.47 -12.38
C ARG A 210 14.58 -12.47 -11.97
N ASP A 211 14.99 -13.54 -11.31
CA ASP A 211 14.08 -14.41 -10.56
C ASP A 211 13.50 -13.66 -9.36
N ASP A 212 12.34 -14.08 -8.89
CA ASP A 212 11.57 -13.41 -7.85
C ASP A 212 12.28 -13.37 -6.49
N PHE A 213 12.94 -14.47 -6.09
CA PHE A 213 13.64 -14.55 -4.80
C PHE A 213 14.86 -13.60 -4.74
N MET A 214 15.41 -13.22 -5.89
CA MET A 214 16.62 -12.40 -6.00
C MET A 214 16.37 -10.94 -5.58
N TRP A 215 15.11 -10.50 -5.52
CA TRP A 215 14.78 -9.13 -5.12
C TRP A 215 14.90 -8.88 -3.63
N HIS A 216 14.98 -9.93 -2.83
CA HIS A 216 14.93 -9.84 -1.37
C HIS A 216 16.10 -9.01 -0.83
N ASN A 217 17.33 -9.23 -1.32
CA ASN A 217 18.50 -8.46 -0.88
C ASN A 217 18.35 -6.96 -1.17
N SER A 218 17.99 -6.62 -2.41
CA SER A 218 17.79 -5.22 -2.82
C SER A 218 16.65 -4.56 -2.03
N GLN A 219 15.56 -5.28 -1.78
CA GLN A 219 14.44 -4.84 -0.96
C GLN A 219 14.83 -4.53 0.48
N ILE A 220 15.62 -5.40 1.13
CA ILE A 220 16.05 -5.22 2.52
C ILE A 220 16.94 -3.98 2.67
N ASN A 221 17.88 -3.79 1.75
CA ASN A 221 18.74 -2.61 1.76
C ASN A 221 17.95 -1.32 1.51
N ASP A 222 16.98 -1.34 0.58
CA ASP A 222 16.08 -0.21 0.39
C ASP A 222 15.26 0.09 1.63
N CYS A 223 14.63 -0.92 2.23
CA CYS A 223 13.81 -0.77 3.43
C CYS A 223 14.61 -0.18 4.59
N HIS A 224 15.83 -0.69 4.82
CA HIS A 224 16.73 -0.20 5.85
C HIS A 224 16.95 1.30 5.69
N HIS A 225 17.36 1.75 4.52
CA HIS A 225 17.64 3.17 4.28
C HIS A 225 16.38 4.02 4.23
N ARG A 226 15.28 3.52 3.66
CA ARG A 226 13.98 4.20 3.64
C ARG A 226 13.47 4.51 5.04
N ASN A 227 13.71 3.60 5.99
CA ASN A 227 13.27 3.74 7.37
C ASN A 227 14.25 4.48 8.29
N LYS A 228 15.48 4.76 7.84
CA LYS A 228 16.44 5.55 8.60
C LYS A 228 15.92 6.96 8.84
N TYR A 229 15.73 7.31 10.11
CA TYR A 229 15.05 8.53 10.60
C TYR A 229 13.60 8.72 10.13
N TYR A 230 12.98 7.68 9.56
CA TYR A 230 11.55 7.66 9.28
C TYR A 230 10.78 6.81 10.30
N SER A 231 11.45 5.78 10.83
CA SER A 231 10.95 5.00 11.96
C SER A 231 12.01 4.84 13.05
N LYS A 232 11.57 4.78 14.31
CA LYS A 232 12.45 4.40 15.43
C LYS A 232 12.78 2.89 15.41
N TRP A 233 11.79 2.07 15.10
CA TRP A 233 11.93 0.61 15.00
C TRP A 233 11.32 0.10 13.69
N THR A 234 11.99 -0.83 13.03
CA THR A 234 11.50 -1.42 11.78
C THR A 234 11.59 -2.94 11.82
N ALA A 235 10.47 -3.62 11.64
CA ALA A 235 10.45 -5.07 11.41
C ALA A 235 10.73 -5.37 9.94
N LEU A 236 11.58 -6.36 9.68
CA LEU A 236 11.80 -6.92 8.34
C LEU A 236 11.30 -8.35 8.33
N VAL A 237 10.18 -8.59 7.65
CA VAL A 237 9.42 -9.84 7.72
C VAL A 237 8.81 -10.20 6.37
N ASP A 238 8.58 -11.48 6.15
CA ASP A 238 7.89 -12.00 4.97
C ASP A 238 6.37 -11.98 5.20
N ILE A 239 5.57 -11.98 4.12
CA ILE A 239 4.09 -11.95 4.21
C ILE A 239 3.53 -13.09 5.07
N ASP A 240 4.25 -14.21 5.13
CA ASP A 240 3.85 -15.44 5.80
C ASP A 240 4.43 -15.58 7.22
N GLU A 241 4.90 -14.49 7.82
CA GLU A 241 5.52 -14.48 9.14
C GLU A 241 4.83 -13.53 10.12
N ARG A 242 4.68 -13.98 11.37
CA ARG A 242 4.08 -13.22 12.47
C ARG A 242 5.05 -13.21 13.65
N ILE A 243 5.57 -12.05 14.02
CA ILE A 243 6.33 -11.89 15.27
C ILE A 243 5.33 -11.92 16.43
N GLU A 244 5.42 -12.93 17.29
CA GLU A 244 4.58 -13.13 18.46
C GLU A 244 5.35 -12.77 19.74
N ILE A 245 4.83 -11.85 20.54
CA ILE A 245 5.33 -11.60 21.90
C ILE A 245 4.60 -12.53 22.86
N LYS A 246 5.35 -13.39 23.53
CA LYS A 246 4.86 -14.37 24.53
C LYS A 246 5.02 -13.88 25.98
N ASN A 247 5.50 -12.64 26.16
CA ASN A 247 5.68 -12.02 27.46
C ASN A 247 4.33 -11.55 28.05
N GLU A 248 3.96 -12.06 29.23
CA GLU A 248 2.70 -11.71 29.90
C GLU A 248 2.56 -10.22 30.24
N ALA A 249 3.68 -9.52 30.49
CA ALA A 249 3.68 -8.08 30.79
C ALA A 249 3.49 -7.22 29.54
N HIS A 250 3.75 -7.77 28.35
CA HIS A 250 3.76 -7.04 27.08
C HIS A 250 2.94 -7.77 26.02
N LYS A 251 1.65 -7.42 25.91
CA LYS A 251 0.71 -8.09 25.00
C LYS A 251 0.97 -7.83 23.51
N THR A 252 1.70 -6.77 23.17
CA THR A 252 1.97 -6.36 21.77
C THR A 252 3.44 -6.05 21.53
N ILE A 253 3.88 -6.12 20.27
CA ILE A 253 5.23 -5.68 19.86
C ILE A 253 5.49 -4.26 20.36
N LEU A 254 4.58 -3.32 20.14
CA LEU A 254 4.73 -1.94 20.60
C LEU A 254 4.94 -1.85 22.12
N SER A 255 4.17 -2.59 22.92
CA SER A 255 4.34 -2.58 24.38
C SER A 255 5.70 -3.11 24.82
N TYR A 256 6.24 -4.11 24.10
CA TYR A 256 7.58 -4.65 24.33
C TYR A 256 8.68 -3.67 23.88
N LEU A 257 8.53 -3.04 22.70
CA LEU A 257 9.47 -2.02 22.23
C LEU A 257 9.54 -0.80 23.15
N ASN A 258 8.45 -0.48 23.86
CA ASN A 258 8.40 0.62 24.82
C ASN A 258 9.14 0.33 26.13
N SER A 259 9.31 -0.93 26.53
CA SER A 259 10.12 -1.28 27.70
C SER A 259 11.62 -1.29 27.43
N ILE A 260 12.03 -1.16 26.16
CA ILE A 260 13.44 -1.14 25.77
C ILE A 260 13.99 0.28 25.82
N HIS A 261 14.61 0.61 26.96
CA HIS A 261 15.25 1.91 27.19
C HIS A 261 16.74 1.93 26.82
N ASN A 262 17.38 0.76 26.70
CA ASN A 262 18.80 0.68 26.36
C ASN A 262 19.04 1.18 24.92
N SER A 263 19.79 2.29 24.79
CA SER A 263 20.15 2.87 23.50
C SER A 263 21.16 2.04 22.72
N SER A 264 21.91 1.14 23.37
CA SER A 264 22.88 0.29 22.70
C SER A 264 22.23 -0.83 21.87
N ILE A 265 20.98 -1.22 22.15
CA ILE A 265 20.30 -2.27 21.38
C ILE A 265 20.06 -1.79 19.94
N VAL A 266 20.61 -2.51 18.96
CA VAL A 266 20.44 -2.21 17.53
C VAL A 266 19.37 -3.08 16.89
N ASN A 267 19.26 -4.35 17.30
CA ASN A 267 18.25 -5.27 16.78
C ASN A 267 17.65 -6.12 17.88
N LEU A 268 16.49 -6.70 17.58
CA LEU A 268 15.86 -7.77 18.35
C LEU A 268 15.79 -8.97 17.43
N HIS A 269 16.38 -10.08 17.86
CA HIS A 269 16.56 -11.28 17.05
C HIS A 269 15.62 -12.39 17.50
N PHE A 270 14.70 -12.81 16.62
CA PHE A 270 13.65 -13.78 16.94
C PHE A 270 13.87 -15.11 16.21
N GLN A 271 13.77 -16.21 16.96
CA GLN A 271 13.80 -17.57 16.42
C GLN A 271 12.46 -17.95 15.79
N VAL A 272 12.49 -18.89 14.84
CA VAL A 272 11.34 -19.29 14.04
C VAL A 272 10.67 -20.56 14.59
N GLN A 273 9.34 -20.60 14.53
CA GLN A 273 8.53 -21.81 14.61
C GLN A 273 7.74 -21.97 13.30
N TRP A 274 7.82 -23.14 12.68
CA TRP A 274 7.17 -23.44 11.41
C TRP A 274 5.72 -23.84 11.58
N VAL A 275 4.87 -23.39 10.66
CA VAL A 275 3.47 -23.80 10.52
C VAL A 275 3.24 -24.25 9.08
N ILE A 276 2.89 -25.52 8.93
CA ILE A 276 2.71 -26.13 7.61
C ILE A 276 1.30 -25.82 7.08
N LYS A 277 1.25 -25.11 5.95
CA LYS A 277 0.04 -24.76 5.22
C LYS A 277 -0.14 -25.76 4.07
N GLN A 278 -1.16 -26.63 4.14
CA GLN A 278 -1.36 -27.67 3.12
C GLN A 278 -1.97 -27.14 1.82
N ASN A 279 -2.69 -26.02 1.87
CA ASN A 279 -3.47 -25.49 0.76
C ASN A 279 -3.16 -24.01 0.54
N ASN A 280 -3.41 -23.53 -0.68
CA ASN A 280 -3.41 -22.10 -0.98
C ASN A 280 -4.53 -21.38 -0.22
N THR A 281 -4.30 -20.10 0.07
CA THR A 281 -5.38 -19.19 0.47
C THR A 281 -6.40 -19.01 -0.68
N PRO A 282 -7.68 -18.72 -0.37
CA PRO A 282 -8.70 -18.54 -1.39
C PRO A 282 -8.34 -17.43 -2.37
N ALA A 283 -8.79 -17.56 -3.61
CA ALA A 283 -8.57 -16.53 -4.64
C ALA A 283 -9.52 -15.34 -4.53
N ARG A 284 -10.70 -15.53 -3.94
CA ARG A 284 -11.74 -14.51 -3.81
C ARG A 284 -12.53 -14.66 -2.51
N TYR A 285 -13.01 -13.53 -2.01
CA TYR A 285 -14.02 -13.46 -0.96
C TYR A 285 -15.40 -13.86 -1.52
N LYS A 286 -16.07 -14.82 -0.85
CA LYS A 286 -17.41 -15.32 -1.21
C LYS A 286 -18.43 -15.06 -0.11
N SER A 287 -18.06 -15.29 1.16
CA SER A 287 -18.90 -15.04 2.33
C SER A 287 -18.07 -14.93 3.60
N ASP A 288 -18.67 -14.43 4.68
CA ASP A 288 -18.03 -14.31 6.01
C ASP A 288 -17.61 -15.67 6.56
N GLU A 289 -18.43 -16.71 6.35
CA GLU A 289 -18.17 -18.06 6.82
C GLU A 289 -16.98 -18.67 6.09
N GLN A 290 -16.90 -18.46 4.76
CA GLN A 290 -15.73 -18.87 3.98
C GLN A 290 -14.50 -18.12 4.48
N LEU A 291 -14.56 -16.79 4.61
CA LEU A 291 -13.41 -16.00 5.02
C LEU A 291 -12.88 -16.45 6.38
N THR A 292 -13.76 -16.56 7.38
CA THR A 292 -13.42 -16.95 8.75
C THR A 292 -12.79 -18.35 8.81
N ARG A 293 -13.35 -19.32 8.06
CA ARG A 293 -12.79 -20.67 7.99
C ARG A 293 -11.40 -20.71 7.35
N GLU A 294 -11.14 -19.82 6.39
CA GLU A 294 -9.87 -19.78 5.66
C GLU A 294 -8.79 -18.90 6.33
N MET A 295 -9.14 -18.10 7.36
CA MET A 295 -8.17 -17.24 8.07
C MET A 295 -6.99 -18.06 8.59
N ILE A 296 -5.77 -17.62 8.25
CA ILE A 296 -4.55 -18.42 8.35
C ILE A 296 -4.25 -18.76 9.82
N PHE A 297 -4.38 -17.77 10.71
CA PHE A 297 -4.12 -17.90 12.14
C PHE A 297 -5.16 -18.76 12.90
N LEU A 298 -6.38 -18.91 12.36
CA LEU A 298 -7.40 -19.81 12.91
C LEU A 298 -7.21 -21.23 12.40
N LYS A 299 -6.97 -21.38 11.11
CA LYS A 299 -6.91 -22.67 10.42
C LYS A 299 -5.63 -23.45 10.72
N TYR A 300 -4.50 -22.76 10.84
CA TYR A 300 -3.19 -23.39 10.99
C TYR A 300 -2.55 -23.04 12.33
N GLN A 301 -2.77 -23.92 13.33
CA GLN A 301 -2.27 -23.73 14.70
C GLN A 301 -1.24 -24.77 15.14
N ASN A 302 -0.95 -25.75 14.29
CA ASN A 302 0.06 -26.77 14.60
C ASN A 302 1.46 -26.20 14.30
N VAL A 303 2.21 -25.89 15.35
CA VAL A 303 3.52 -25.23 15.25
C VAL A 303 4.65 -26.21 15.57
N SER A 304 5.79 -26.07 14.91
CA SER A 304 6.98 -26.87 15.18
C SER A 304 7.66 -26.50 16.51
N GLN A 305 8.69 -27.26 16.88
CA GLN A 305 9.67 -26.79 17.85
C GLN A 305 10.36 -25.51 17.34
N VAL A 306 10.89 -24.73 18.27
CA VAL A 306 11.67 -23.53 17.95
C VAL A 306 12.96 -23.96 17.25
N GLY A 307 13.23 -23.37 16.07
CA GLY A 307 14.45 -23.62 15.31
C GLY A 307 15.69 -23.04 15.98
N ASP A 308 16.87 -23.39 15.46
CA ASP A 308 18.14 -22.84 15.93
C ASP A 308 18.19 -21.31 15.75
N ILE A 309 19.04 -20.63 16.51
CA ILE A 309 19.19 -19.18 16.53
C ILE A 309 19.57 -18.59 15.16
N TRP A 310 20.16 -19.39 14.28
CA TRP A 310 20.55 -19.01 12.92
C TRP A 310 19.62 -19.55 11.83
N ASP A 311 18.57 -20.28 12.20
CA ASP A 311 17.63 -20.86 11.26
C ASP A 311 16.60 -19.84 10.77
N GLN A 312 16.99 -19.06 9.76
CA GLN A 312 16.17 -18.03 9.10
C GLN A 312 15.49 -17.04 10.07
N PRO A 313 16.22 -16.50 11.07
CA PRO A 313 15.63 -15.59 12.03
C PRO A 313 15.11 -14.32 11.34
N LYS A 314 14.18 -13.64 12.00
CA LYS A 314 13.78 -12.28 11.62
C LYS A 314 14.08 -11.32 12.74
N CYS A 315 14.14 -10.04 12.38
CA CYS A 315 14.53 -9.00 13.31
C CYS A 315 13.69 -7.74 13.23
N ILE A 316 13.66 -7.05 14.37
CA ILE A 316 13.25 -5.66 14.47
C ILE A 316 14.51 -4.84 14.72
N ILE A 317 14.79 -3.85 13.87
CA ILE A 317 16.03 -3.07 13.93
C ILE A 317 15.76 -1.62 14.29
N ARG A 318 16.80 -0.93 14.76
CA ARG A 318 16.94 0.53 14.77
C ARG A 318 17.71 0.96 13.52
N PRO A 319 17.03 1.42 12.45
CA PRO A 319 17.64 1.59 11.14
C PRO A 319 18.84 2.55 11.12
N GLU A 320 18.86 3.55 12.00
CA GLU A 320 19.91 4.56 12.09
C GLU A 320 21.25 4.01 12.60
N LYS A 321 21.22 2.87 13.30
CA LYS A 321 22.41 2.23 13.88
C LYS A 321 22.99 1.12 13.02
N VAL A 322 22.28 0.71 11.97
CA VAL A 322 22.72 -0.38 11.09
C VAL A 322 23.57 0.17 9.94
N VAL A 323 24.71 -0.47 9.70
CA VAL A 323 25.60 -0.21 8.55
C VAL A 323 25.14 -0.99 7.34
N ALA A 324 24.88 -2.29 7.54
CA ALA A 324 24.56 -3.24 6.50
C ALA A 324 23.61 -4.31 7.01
N MET A 325 22.73 -4.77 6.12
CA MET A 325 21.76 -5.83 6.37
C MET A 325 22.00 -7.00 5.42
N THR A 326 21.65 -8.21 5.88
CA THR A 326 21.27 -9.33 5.02
C THR A 326 19.78 -9.60 5.17
N ILE A 327 19.27 -10.56 4.39
CA ILE A 327 17.86 -10.99 4.41
C ILE A 327 17.30 -11.24 5.82
N HIS A 328 18.13 -11.77 6.72
CA HIS A 328 17.66 -12.21 8.05
C HIS A 328 18.13 -11.32 9.19
N ILE A 329 19.30 -10.68 9.08
CA ILE A 329 19.97 -10.01 10.21
C ILE A 329 20.82 -8.81 9.79
N PRO A 330 21.09 -7.87 10.72
CA PRO A 330 22.18 -6.92 10.54
C PRO A 330 23.53 -7.64 10.40
N THR A 331 24.32 -7.21 9.42
CA THR A 331 25.68 -7.71 9.20
C THR A 331 26.76 -6.80 9.78
N ALA A 332 26.46 -5.51 9.92
CA ALA A 332 27.32 -4.56 10.60
C ALA A 332 26.50 -3.41 11.20
N VAL A 333 27.02 -2.79 12.26
CA VAL A 333 26.38 -1.69 12.98
C VAL A 333 27.37 -0.55 13.20
N TYR A 334 26.88 0.69 13.26
CA TYR A 334 27.70 1.88 13.52
C TYR A 334 28.09 1.98 15.00
N SER A 335 27.16 1.59 15.89
CA SER A 335 27.33 1.65 17.34
C SER A 335 26.30 0.77 18.02
N GLY A 336 26.68 0.12 19.12
CA GLY A 336 25.78 -0.70 19.94
C GLY A 336 25.87 -2.21 19.68
N GLU A 337 24.96 -2.95 20.29
CA GLU A 337 24.88 -4.41 20.23
C GLU A 337 24.18 -4.87 18.96
N ARG A 338 24.91 -5.64 18.14
CA ARG A 338 24.44 -6.20 16.86
C ARG A 338 23.44 -7.33 17.01
N PHE A 339 23.45 -8.04 18.14
CA PHE A 339 22.64 -9.23 18.38
C PHE A 339 22.06 -9.21 19.78
N THR A 340 20.86 -8.63 19.93
CA THR A 340 20.08 -8.81 21.15
C THR A 340 19.08 -9.94 20.93
N PHE A 341 19.45 -11.12 21.39
CA PHE A 341 18.63 -12.32 21.27
C PHE A 341 17.39 -12.24 22.15
N ILE A 342 16.24 -12.57 21.56
CA ILE A 342 14.98 -12.65 22.28
C ILE A 342 14.75 -14.10 22.68
N PRO A 343 14.69 -14.41 23.99
CA PRO A 343 14.37 -15.76 24.43
C PRO A 343 13.03 -16.21 23.83
N PRO A 344 12.87 -17.48 23.40
CA PRO A 344 11.61 -17.95 22.85
C PRO A 344 10.41 -17.86 23.81
N SER A 345 10.66 -17.76 25.12
CA SER A 345 9.64 -17.48 26.14
C SER A 345 9.14 -16.03 26.11
N VAL A 346 9.90 -15.11 25.52
CA VAL A 346 9.56 -13.69 25.36
C VAL A 346 8.97 -13.43 23.98
N GLY A 347 9.51 -14.04 22.92
CA GLY A 347 8.94 -13.91 21.59
C GLY A 347 9.58 -14.80 20.54
N VAL A 348 8.83 -15.06 19.48
CA VAL A 348 9.21 -15.93 18.35
C VAL A 348 8.57 -15.43 17.06
N VAL A 349 9.04 -15.92 15.92
CA VAL A 349 8.38 -15.75 14.63
C VAL A 349 7.59 -17.01 14.34
N ARG A 350 6.27 -16.90 14.18
CA ARG A 350 5.44 -17.96 13.60
C ARG A 350 5.49 -17.85 12.08
N HIS A 351 6.09 -18.83 11.43
CA HIS A 351 6.32 -18.86 9.98
C HIS A 351 5.38 -19.85 9.31
N TYR A 352 4.34 -19.33 8.68
CA TYR A 352 3.41 -20.09 7.84
C TYR A 352 4.06 -20.38 6.50
N ARG A 353 4.03 -21.62 6.02
CA ARG A 353 4.62 -21.93 4.71
C ARG A 353 3.86 -23.02 3.98
N ASN A 354 3.64 -22.78 2.69
CA ASN A 354 2.91 -23.69 1.81
C ASN A 354 3.77 -24.89 1.39
N VAL A 355 3.16 -26.07 1.33
CA VAL A 355 3.82 -27.34 0.95
C VAL A 355 4.14 -27.46 -0.53
N GLU A 356 3.57 -26.61 -1.39
CA GLU A 356 3.75 -26.68 -2.85
C GLU A 356 5.19 -26.39 -3.36
N GLN A 357 6.16 -26.13 -2.47
CA GLN A 357 7.60 -25.96 -2.76
C GLN A 357 7.94 -24.95 -3.89
N ARG A 358 7.13 -23.90 -4.06
CA ARG A 358 7.24 -22.96 -5.18
C ARG A 358 8.50 -22.08 -5.18
N VAL A 359 9.17 -21.92 -4.04
CA VAL A 359 10.33 -21.01 -3.89
C VAL A 359 11.65 -21.77 -3.89
N PHE A 360 11.74 -22.93 -3.24
CA PHE A 360 12.95 -23.75 -3.24
C PHE A 360 12.62 -25.23 -2.98
N SER A 361 13.36 -26.12 -3.64
CA SER A 361 13.25 -27.55 -3.44
C SER A 361 13.67 -27.94 -2.01
N GLY A 362 12.94 -28.86 -1.39
CA GLY A 362 13.25 -29.34 -0.03
C GLY A 362 12.69 -28.50 1.12
N ALA A 363 11.89 -27.46 0.85
CA ALA A 363 11.25 -26.63 1.88
C ALA A 363 10.45 -27.46 2.89
N LEU A 364 9.67 -28.45 2.42
CA LEU A 364 8.91 -29.34 3.29
C LEU A 364 9.82 -30.17 4.20
N LYS A 365 10.91 -30.73 3.66
CA LYS A 365 11.87 -31.53 4.44
C LYS A 365 12.49 -30.68 5.56
N ARG A 366 12.84 -29.42 5.26
CA ARG A 366 13.34 -28.46 6.25
C ARG A 366 12.29 -28.21 7.33
N MET A 367 11.05 -27.85 6.98
CA MET A 367 10.00 -27.65 7.99
C MET A 367 9.82 -28.87 8.89
N MET A 368 9.78 -30.08 8.28
CA MET A 368 9.60 -31.33 9.00
C MET A 368 10.76 -31.68 9.95
N SER A 369 11.98 -31.16 9.72
CA SER A 369 13.10 -31.38 10.64
C SER A 369 12.95 -30.66 11.99
N HIS A 370 11.97 -29.76 12.13
CA HIS A 370 11.64 -29.09 13.39
C HIS A 370 10.53 -29.79 14.18
N GLY A 371 10.15 -31.00 13.79
CA GLY A 371 9.19 -31.79 14.57
C GLY A 371 9.70 -32.12 15.98
N PRO A 372 8.81 -32.54 16.90
CA PRO A 372 7.37 -32.67 16.75
C PRO A 372 6.63 -31.33 16.63
N PHE A 373 5.44 -31.39 16.03
CA PHE A 373 4.52 -30.27 15.94
C PHE A 373 3.47 -30.37 17.04
N THR A 374 3.09 -29.24 17.64
CA THR A 374 2.07 -29.17 18.68
C THR A 374 1.13 -28.00 18.42
N ILE A 375 -0.15 -28.19 18.73
CA ILE A 375 -1.16 -27.14 18.60
C ILE A 375 -0.86 -26.03 19.62
N GLN A 376 -0.57 -24.83 19.12
CA GLN A 376 -0.44 -23.61 19.91
C GLN A 376 -1.46 -22.58 19.40
N PRO A 377 -2.64 -22.49 20.05
CA PRO A 377 -3.68 -21.56 19.67
C PRO A 377 -3.24 -20.10 19.83
N ILE A 378 -3.80 -19.23 18.99
CA ILE A 378 -3.64 -17.79 19.12
C ILE A 378 -4.43 -17.31 20.35
N PRO A 379 -3.91 -16.35 21.15
CA PRO A 379 -4.64 -15.80 22.27
C PRO A 379 -6.03 -15.29 21.88
N LYS A 380 -7.04 -15.61 22.68
CA LYS A 380 -8.46 -15.32 22.37
C LYS A 380 -8.70 -13.87 21.96
N TRP A 381 -8.15 -12.92 22.71
CA TRP A 381 -8.27 -11.48 22.44
C TRP A 381 -7.75 -11.09 21.05
N LEU A 382 -6.63 -11.70 20.64
CA LEU A 382 -5.99 -11.43 19.36
C LEU A 382 -6.78 -12.08 18.23
N SER A 383 -7.24 -13.33 18.43
CA SER A 383 -8.04 -14.01 17.43
C SER A 383 -9.38 -13.32 17.17
N GLU A 384 -10.06 -12.83 18.21
CA GLU A 384 -11.36 -12.15 18.08
C GLU A 384 -11.20 -10.80 17.37
N GLU A 385 -10.26 -9.98 17.82
CA GLU A 385 -10.06 -8.64 17.26
C GLU A 385 -9.50 -8.70 15.82
N LEU A 386 -8.56 -9.61 15.53
CA LEU A 386 -8.03 -9.78 14.18
C LEU A 386 -9.10 -10.29 13.22
N THR A 387 -9.94 -11.25 13.65
CA THR A 387 -11.07 -11.74 12.84
C THR A 387 -12.01 -10.60 12.48
N LYS A 388 -12.39 -9.78 13.46
CA LYS A 388 -13.25 -8.63 13.27
C LYS A 388 -12.68 -7.65 12.24
N ARG A 389 -11.42 -7.24 12.41
CA ARG A 389 -10.75 -6.28 11.51
C ARG A 389 -10.62 -6.80 10.07
N ILE A 390 -10.28 -8.07 9.91
CA ILE A 390 -10.19 -8.69 8.58
C ILE A 390 -11.58 -8.69 7.91
N LEU A 391 -12.63 -9.09 8.63
CA LEU A 391 -14.00 -9.08 8.09
C LEU A 391 -14.43 -7.66 7.69
N GLU A 392 -14.24 -6.67 8.58
CA GLU A 392 -14.58 -5.28 8.32
C GLU A 392 -13.83 -4.73 7.09
N ARG A 393 -12.52 -4.97 7.00
CA ARG A 393 -11.71 -4.54 5.86
C ARG A 393 -12.14 -5.20 4.56
N ILE A 394 -12.27 -6.53 4.54
CA ILE A 394 -12.65 -7.27 3.33
C ILE A 394 -14.05 -6.89 2.87
N LYS A 395 -15.00 -6.67 3.79
CA LYS A 395 -16.32 -6.14 3.43
C LYS A 395 -16.22 -4.73 2.86
N SER A 396 -15.48 -3.85 3.51
CA SER A 396 -15.30 -2.47 3.02
C SER A 396 -14.70 -2.45 1.60
N VAL A 397 -13.78 -3.34 1.28
CA VAL A 397 -13.11 -3.38 -0.04
C VAL A 397 -13.92 -4.16 -1.09
N TYR A 398 -14.42 -5.34 -0.77
CA TYR A 398 -14.97 -6.29 -1.74
C TYR A 398 -16.48 -6.50 -1.65
N ASN A 399 -17.14 -6.08 -0.57
CA ASN A 399 -18.59 -6.10 -0.46
C ASN A 399 -19.15 -4.79 -1.03
N VAL A 400 -18.84 -4.51 -2.30
CA VAL A 400 -19.46 -3.41 -3.04
C VAL A 400 -20.69 -3.97 -3.75
N VAL A 401 -21.78 -3.20 -3.69
CA VAL A 401 -22.98 -3.39 -4.51
C VAL A 401 -22.54 -3.44 -5.98
N ASP A 402 -22.96 -4.46 -6.73
CA ASP A 402 -22.54 -4.65 -8.11
C ASP A 402 -23.15 -3.55 -9.01
N VAL A 403 -22.29 -2.88 -9.78
CA VAL A 403 -22.68 -1.89 -10.79
C VAL A 403 -22.60 -2.52 -12.16
N PHE A 404 -23.69 -2.41 -12.92
CA PHE A 404 -23.82 -3.01 -14.23
C PHE A 404 -24.04 -1.93 -15.28
N VAL A 405 -23.42 -2.10 -16.45
CA VAL A 405 -23.62 -1.24 -17.61
C VAL A 405 -24.79 -1.77 -18.45
N ALA A 406 -25.83 -0.95 -18.65
CA ALA A 406 -26.91 -1.26 -19.57
C ALA A 406 -27.72 0.00 -19.92
N HIS A 407 -28.03 0.18 -21.20
CA HIS A 407 -28.91 1.25 -21.68
C HIS A 407 -30.38 0.87 -21.45
N ILE A 408 -30.84 1.02 -20.20
CA ILE A 408 -32.18 0.64 -19.75
C ILE A 408 -32.76 1.67 -18.79
N ASN A 409 -34.09 1.68 -18.66
CA ASN A 409 -34.80 2.57 -17.75
C ASN A 409 -34.89 1.98 -16.33
N HIS A 410 -35.41 2.76 -15.37
CA HIS A 410 -35.43 2.36 -13.97
C HIS A 410 -36.22 1.05 -13.71
N PRO A 411 -37.47 0.87 -14.21
CA PRO A 411 -38.19 -0.40 -14.06
C PRO A 411 -37.45 -1.61 -14.66
N GLN A 412 -36.78 -1.43 -15.81
CA GLN A 412 -35.99 -2.50 -16.43
C GLN A 412 -34.76 -2.84 -15.58
N ALA A 413 -34.08 -1.83 -15.02
CA ALA A 413 -32.96 -2.03 -14.12
C ALA A 413 -33.36 -2.78 -12.84
N GLU A 414 -34.51 -2.43 -12.26
CA GLU A 414 -35.11 -3.17 -11.14
C GLU A 414 -35.40 -4.63 -11.52
N ALA A 415 -35.93 -4.89 -12.72
CA ALA A 415 -36.13 -6.25 -13.22
C ALA A 415 -34.81 -7.03 -13.38
N GLN A 416 -33.72 -6.39 -13.82
CA GLN A 416 -32.40 -7.03 -13.91
C GLN A 416 -31.84 -7.40 -12.52
N CYS A 417 -32.01 -6.52 -11.52
CA CYS A 417 -31.64 -6.86 -10.15
C CYS A 417 -32.50 -8.02 -9.62
N ASN A 418 -33.82 -7.99 -9.85
CA ASN A 418 -34.73 -9.04 -9.41
C ASN A 418 -34.39 -10.40 -10.03
N ALA A 419 -33.95 -10.44 -11.29
CA ALA A 419 -33.47 -11.66 -11.96
C ALA A 419 -32.26 -12.30 -11.24
N GLN A 420 -31.48 -11.49 -10.53
CA GLN A 420 -30.33 -11.91 -9.71
C GLN A 420 -30.69 -12.03 -8.21
N ARG A 421 -31.98 -12.07 -7.88
CA ARG A 421 -32.52 -12.10 -6.50
C ARG A 421 -32.11 -10.87 -5.66
N ALA A 422 -31.83 -9.77 -6.32
CA ALA A 422 -31.46 -8.48 -5.74
C ALA A 422 -32.53 -7.41 -6.02
N LYS A 423 -32.37 -6.22 -5.45
CA LYS A 423 -33.13 -5.01 -5.81
C LYS A 423 -32.17 -3.89 -6.18
N LEU A 424 -32.63 -2.84 -6.84
CA LEU A 424 -31.81 -1.64 -6.96
C LEU A 424 -31.45 -1.12 -5.57
N THR A 425 -30.18 -0.77 -5.36
CA THR A 425 -29.67 -0.44 -4.02
C THR A 425 -30.12 0.95 -3.54
N GLY A 426 -30.29 1.09 -2.23
CA GLY A 426 -30.18 2.38 -1.54
C GLY A 426 -28.79 2.60 -0.94
N PHE A 427 -28.63 3.75 -0.26
CA PHE A 427 -27.42 4.11 0.49
C PHE A 427 -27.76 4.48 1.94
N GLN A 428 -27.16 3.77 2.89
CA GLN A 428 -27.30 4.04 4.32
C GLN A 428 -26.50 5.29 4.73
N THR A 429 -25.39 5.57 4.05
CA THR A 429 -24.48 6.68 4.36
C THR A 429 -23.95 7.38 3.11
N ASP A 430 -23.39 8.58 3.30
CA ASP A 430 -22.66 9.30 2.24
C ASP A 430 -21.41 8.54 1.75
N GLU A 431 -20.78 7.74 2.61
CA GLU A 431 -19.62 6.92 2.23
C GLU A 431 -20.02 5.83 1.23
N GLU A 432 -21.15 5.15 1.47
CA GLU A 432 -21.69 4.16 0.53
C GLU A 432 -22.06 4.80 -0.81
N ARG A 433 -22.69 5.98 -0.78
CA ARG A 433 -22.98 6.77 -1.98
C ARG A 433 -21.71 7.06 -2.76
N MET A 434 -20.64 7.54 -2.11
CA MET A 434 -19.39 7.87 -2.80
C MET A 434 -18.64 6.64 -3.30
N LYS A 435 -18.71 5.52 -2.58
CA LYS A 435 -18.16 4.23 -3.02
C LYS A 435 -18.83 3.74 -4.30
N MET A 436 -20.16 3.87 -4.40
CA MET A 436 -20.93 3.55 -5.60
C MET A 436 -20.49 4.39 -6.81
N ALA A 437 -20.31 5.70 -6.60
CA ALA A 437 -19.82 6.60 -7.64
C ALA A 437 -18.42 6.18 -8.13
N GLY A 438 -17.57 5.71 -7.22
CA GLY A 438 -16.26 5.15 -7.53
C GLY A 438 -16.30 3.89 -8.42
N GLU A 439 -17.24 2.97 -8.20
CA GLU A 439 -17.42 1.81 -9.09
C GLU A 439 -17.94 2.24 -10.47
N GLY A 440 -18.88 3.18 -10.51
CA GLY A 440 -19.33 3.79 -11.77
C GLY A 440 -18.19 4.46 -12.53
N LEU A 441 -17.26 5.11 -11.83
CA LEU A 441 -16.10 5.76 -12.44
C LEU A 441 -15.21 4.74 -13.15
N LYS A 442 -14.95 3.59 -12.52
CA LYS A 442 -14.18 2.50 -13.16
C LYS A 442 -14.84 2.07 -14.46
N LEU A 443 -16.16 1.89 -14.47
CA LEU A 443 -16.92 1.50 -15.66
C LEU A 443 -16.91 2.59 -16.74
N LEU A 444 -17.04 3.87 -16.38
CA LEU A 444 -16.91 4.99 -17.33
C LEU A 444 -15.55 4.95 -18.03
N LEU A 445 -14.46 4.82 -17.27
CA LEU A 445 -13.10 4.81 -17.81
C LEU A 445 -12.87 3.62 -18.74
N LEU A 446 -13.36 2.43 -18.36
CA LEU A 446 -13.28 1.22 -19.19
C LEU A 446 -14.05 1.35 -20.52
N ASN A 447 -15.17 2.08 -20.54
CA ASN A 447 -15.99 2.28 -21.73
C ASN A 447 -15.64 3.56 -22.51
N GLY A 448 -14.62 4.32 -22.09
CA GLY A 448 -14.23 5.59 -22.74
C GLY A 448 -15.28 6.70 -22.62
N TRP A 449 -16.14 6.65 -21.60
CA TRP A 449 -17.23 7.57 -21.39
C TRP A 449 -16.82 8.77 -20.55
N LYS A 450 -17.29 9.98 -20.91
CA LYS A 450 -16.99 11.21 -20.16
C LYS A 450 -17.86 11.38 -18.91
N HIS A 451 -19.11 10.96 -18.98
CA HIS A 451 -20.09 11.05 -17.91
C HIS A 451 -21.22 10.03 -18.13
N GLY A 452 -21.87 9.65 -17.04
CA GLY A 452 -22.95 8.68 -17.03
C GLY A 452 -23.74 8.77 -15.73
N ASN A 453 -24.72 7.89 -15.58
CA ASN A 453 -25.61 7.86 -14.43
C ASN A 453 -25.92 6.42 -13.99
N ILE A 454 -26.11 6.23 -12.69
CA ILE A 454 -26.42 4.93 -12.08
C ILE A 454 -27.83 4.96 -11.52
N TRP A 455 -28.72 4.09 -11.99
CA TRP A 455 -30.06 3.91 -11.41
C TRP A 455 -29.98 3.32 -10.00
N LEU A 456 -30.80 3.88 -9.09
CA LEU A 456 -30.87 3.51 -7.67
C LEU A 456 -32.27 3.11 -7.25
N GLY A 457 -32.37 2.36 -6.15
CA GLY A 457 -33.62 1.92 -5.57
C GLY A 457 -34.27 3.00 -4.71
N ALA A 458 -34.69 4.11 -5.31
CA ALA A 458 -35.38 5.19 -4.60
C ALA A 458 -36.60 5.71 -5.39
N LYS A 459 -37.65 6.09 -4.66
CA LYS A 459 -38.87 6.68 -5.20
C LYS A 459 -39.29 7.94 -4.45
N SER A 460 -39.90 8.89 -5.15
CA SER A 460 -40.47 10.09 -4.54
C SER A 460 -41.61 9.73 -3.61
N LYS A 461 -41.69 10.35 -2.43
CA LYS A 461 -42.84 10.20 -1.53
C LYS A 461 -44.07 10.87 -2.13
N PRO A 462 -45.27 10.25 -2.08
CA PRO A 462 -46.50 10.88 -2.56
C PRO A 462 -46.81 12.24 -1.92
N ALA A 463 -46.39 12.45 -0.67
CA ALA A 463 -46.54 13.71 0.05
C ALA A 463 -45.55 14.82 -0.39
N CYS A 464 -44.53 14.48 -1.18
CA CYS A 464 -43.45 15.39 -1.61
C CYS A 464 -43.32 15.44 -3.15
N PRO A 465 -44.37 15.83 -3.90
CA PRO A 465 -44.40 15.69 -5.36
C PRO A 465 -43.54 16.72 -6.14
N HIS A 466 -43.03 17.78 -5.50
CA HIS A 466 -42.16 18.78 -6.11
C HIS A 466 -41.34 19.54 -5.05
N ALA A 467 -40.34 20.30 -5.49
CA ALA A 467 -39.52 21.14 -4.62
C ALA A 467 -40.35 22.07 -3.72
N GLY A 468 -39.85 22.30 -2.50
CA GLY A 468 -40.40 23.25 -1.52
C GLY A 468 -41.42 22.68 -0.52
N LEU A 469 -41.88 21.44 -0.71
CA LEU A 469 -42.81 20.78 0.22
C LEU A 469 -42.11 19.99 1.33
N CYS A 470 -40.98 19.37 1.00
CA CYS A 470 -40.18 18.55 1.92
C CYS A 470 -38.72 18.98 1.82
N ALA A 471 -37.96 18.79 2.90
CA ALA A 471 -36.51 18.92 2.80
C ALA A 471 -35.99 17.91 1.75
N PRO A 472 -34.94 18.23 0.97
CA PRO A 472 -34.46 17.35 -0.10
C PRO A 472 -34.20 15.91 0.35
N LYS A 473 -33.57 15.73 1.51
CA LYS A 473 -33.30 14.41 2.11
C LYS A 473 -34.57 13.64 2.49
N ASP A 474 -35.68 14.33 2.71
CA ASP A 474 -36.95 13.73 3.12
C ASP A 474 -37.92 13.50 1.96
N ALA A 475 -37.60 13.95 0.75
CA ALA A 475 -38.50 13.88 -0.40
C ALA A 475 -38.63 12.46 -0.99
N PHE A 476 -37.65 11.58 -0.76
CA PHE A 476 -37.59 10.22 -1.32
C PHE A 476 -37.52 9.15 -0.22
N TYR A 477 -37.82 7.91 -0.59
CA TYR A 477 -37.62 6.72 0.24
C TYR A 477 -36.94 5.62 -0.58
N TRP A 478 -36.15 4.78 0.10
CA TRP A 478 -35.47 3.63 -0.50
C TRP A 478 -36.45 2.46 -0.72
N THR A 479 -36.28 1.72 -1.83
CA THR A 479 -37.17 0.61 -2.25
C THR A 479 -36.55 -0.77 -2.05
N ASP A 480 -35.28 -0.84 -1.65
CA ASP A 480 -34.56 -2.09 -1.43
C ASP A 480 -35.05 -2.87 -0.20
N GLY A 481 -35.73 -2.20 0.74
CA GLY A 481 -36.26 -2.79 1.97
C GLY A 481 -35.21 -3.02 3.06
N GLN A 482 -33.97 -2.57 2.86
CA GLN A 482 -32.87 -2.71 3.82
C GLN A 482 -32.30 -1.36 4.24
N THR A 483 -32.21 -0.42 3.31
CA THR A 483 -31.68 0.89 3.61
C THR A 483 -32.68 1.68 4.43
N THR A 484 -32.21 2.19 5.57
CA THR A 484 -33.02 3.00 6.50
C THR A 484 -32.48 4.43 6.57
N GLY A 485 -33.32 5.38 6.99
CA GLY A 485 -32.89 6.78 7.12
C GLY A 485 -32.66 7.48 5.77
N THR A 486 -32.05 8.67 5.84
CA THR A 486 -31.92 9.60 4.69
C THR A 486 -30.49 10.12 4.49
N ASP A 487 -29.51 9.61 5.23
CA ASP A 487 -28.13 10.12 5.22
C ASP A 487 -27.45 9.94 3.86
N GLY A 488 -27.75 8.86 3.15
CA GLY A 488 -27.25 8.61 1.79
C GLY A 488 -27.87 9.48 0.69
N PHE A 489 -28.87 10.32 0.97
CA PHE A 489 -29.44 11.25 -0.02
C PHE A 489 -28.58 12.52 -0.17
N GLY A 490 -27.50 12.42 -0.94
CA GLY A 490 -26.63 13.54 -1.31
C GLY A 490 -27.04 14.17 -2.65
N TRP A 491 -28.10 14.97 -2.67
CA TRP A 491 -28.64 15.59 -3.90
C TRP A 491 -27.71 16.66 -4.50
N ALA A 492 -27.76 16.81 -5.82
CA ALA A 492 -27.20 17.95 -6.53
C ALA A 492 -27.92 19.25 -6.14
N VAL A 493 -27.25 20.38 -6.35
CA VAL A 493 -27.85 21.69 -6.03
C VAL A 493 -29.14 21.87 -6.84
N GLY A 494 -30.24 22.15 -6.14
CA GLY A 494 -31.58 22.30 -6.73
C GLY A 494 -32.41 21.02 -6.75
N GLN A 495 -31.84 19.87 -6.42
CA GLN A 495 -32.52 18.57 -6.45
C GLN A 495 -32.98 18.08 -5.06
N PRO A 496 -34.03 17.23 -4.99
CA PRO A 496 -34.91 16.85 -6.11
C PRO A 496 -35.95 17.93 -6.43
N ASP A 497 -36.18 18.19 -7.72
CA ASP A 497 -37.05 19.26 -8.20
C ASP A 497 -38.48 18.81 -8.56
N GLY A 498 -38.64 17.52 -8.92
CA GLY A 498 -39.91 16.89 -9.23
C GLY A 498 -40.58 17.43 -10.49
N LEU A 499 -39.83 17.79 -11.55
CA LEU A 499 -40.44 18.35 -12.76
C LEU A 499 -41.49 17.41 -13.36
N PHE A 500 -42.55 18.01 -13.87
CA PHE A 500 -43.66 17.31 -14.50
C PHE A 500 -43.61 17.48 -16.03
N HIS A 501 -43.72 16.37 -16.75
CA HIS A 501 -43.87 16.36 -18.20
C HIS A 501 -45.15 15.60 -18.59
N ALA A 502 -45.98 16.23 -19.43
CA ALA A 502 -47.20 15.62 -19.93
C ALA A 502 -46.88 14.32 -20.70
N GLY A 503 -47.56 13.22 -20.36
CA GLY A 503 -47.34 11.90 -20.99
C GLY A 503 -46.24 11.05 -20.35
N VAL A 504 -45.37 11.60 -19.50
CA VAL A 504 -44.32 10.85 -18.78
C VAL A 504 -44.57 10.85 -17.27
N GLY A 505 -45.13 11.93 -16.74
CA GLY A 505 -45.36 12.11 -15.31
C GLY A 505 -44.27 12.96 -14.66
N ARG A 506 -44.04 12.72 -13.37
CA ARG A 506 -43.03 13.45 -12.59
C ARG A 506 -41.70 12.71 -12.56
N GLN A 507 -40.62 13.44 -12.30
CA GLN A 507 -39.36 12.86 -11.85
C GLN A 507 -39.58 12.19 -10.49
N ALA A 508 -39.67 10.85 -10.50
CA ALA A 508 -40.10 10.05 -9.36
C ALA A 508 -39.12 8.93 -9.01
N CYS A 509 -38.01 8.83 -9.75
CA CYS A 509 -36.91 7.89 -9.53
C CYS A 509 -35.63 8.66 -9.25
N ALA A 510 -34.60 8.02 -8.69
CA ALA A 510 -33.29 8.66 -8.51
C ALA A 510 -32.21 7.97 -9.32
N HIS A 511 -31.28 8.77 -9.86
CA HIS A 511 -29.99 8.28 -10.35
C HIS A 511 -28.84 9.04 -9.71
N GLN A 512 -27.67 8.42 -9.69
CA GLN A 512 -26.43 9.03 -9.24
C GLN A 512 -25.60 9.49 -10.44
N TYR A 513 -25.09 10.73 -10.39
CA TYR A 513 -24.18 11.24 -11.39
C TYR A 513 -22.76 10.71 -11.21
N VAL A 514 -22.14 10.35 -12.33
CA VAL A 514 -20.74 9.88 -12.38
C VAL A 514 -20.00 10.58 -13.51
N PHE A 515 -18.81 11.10 -13.20
CA PHE A 515 -17.98 11.87 -14.13
C PHE A 515 -16.58 11.28 -14.21
N ALA A 516 -16.02 11.16 -15.41
CA ALA A 516 -14.66 10.66 -15.63
C ALA A 516 -13.58 11.55 -15.00
N SER A 517 -13.88 12.83 -14.73
CA SER A 517 -13.00 13.75 -13.98
C SER A 517 -12.87 13.41 -12.50
N GLY A 518 -13.75 12.56 -11.96
CA GLY A 518 -13.83 12.23 -10.53
C GLY A 518 -14.24 13.40 -9.62
N THR A 519 -14.58 14.56 -10.17
CA THR A 519 -14.74 15.81 -9.40
C THR A 519 -16.05 16.52 -9.70
N ILE A 520 -16.09 17.39 -10.72
CA ILE A 520 -17.25 18.23 -11.03
C ILE A 520 -17.57 18.12 -12.53
N TYR A 521 -18.86 18.22 -12.88
CA TYR A 521 -19.31 18.34 -14.26
C TYR A 521 -19.13 19.80 -14.75
N PRO A 522 -18.34 20.04 -15.82
CA PRO A 522 -17.94 21.39 -16.22
C PRO A 522 -19.09 22.35 -16.56
N GLY A 523 -20.24 21.84 -16.99
CA GLY A 523 -21.35 22.69 -17.46
C GLY A 523 -22.27 23.23 -16.35
N TRP A 524 -22.54 22.43 -15.32
CA TRP A 524 -23.61 22.69 -14.34
C TRP A 524 -23.12 22.75 -12.89
N GLY A 525 -21.82 22.50 -12.65
CA GLY A 525 -21.25 22.53 -11.29
C GLY A 525 -21.68 21.37 -10.39
N TYR A 526 -22.36 20.36 -10.92
CA TYR A 526 -22.72 19.15 -10.17
C TYR A 526 -21.47 18.37 -9.77
N ILE A 527 -21.48 17.85 -8.55
CA ILE A 527 -20.35 17.14 -7.95
C ILE A 527 -20.51 15.64 -8.20
N HIS A 528 -19.40 14.98 -8.47
CA HIS A 528 -19.31 13.54 -8.67
C HIS A 528 -19.96 12.79 -7.51
N GLY A 529 -20.85 11.85 -7.84
CA GLY A 529 -21.58 11.05 -6.86
C GLY A 529 -22.83 11.71 -6.28
N GLN A 530 -23.18 12.95 -6.65
CA GLN A 530 -24.46 13.56 -6.26
C GLN A 530 -25.65 12.91 -6.98
N LEU A 531 -26.83 13.04 -6.38
CA LEU A 531 -28.09 12.47 -6.87
C LEU A 531 -28.94 13.49 -7.60
N ASP A 532 -29.78 13.01 -8.50
CA ASP A 532 -30.79 13.76 -9.24
C ASP A 532 -32.05 12.90 -9.35
N ASP A 533 -33.22 13.51 -9.21
CA ASP A 533 -34.46 12.83 -9.49
C ASP A 533 -34.71 12.85 -11.00
N GLN A 534 -35.34 11.79 -11.50
CA GLN A 534 -35.47 11.57 -12.92
C GLN A 534 -36.77 10.83 -13.25
N TRP A 535 -37.29 11.05 -14.46
CA TRP A 535 -38.42 10.28 -14.98
C TRP A 535 -38.01 8.82 -15.01
N CYS A 536 -38.83 7.95 -14.41
CA CYS A 536 -38.49 6.53 -14.28
C CYS A 536 -38.32 5.81 -15.63
N SER A 537 -38.95 6.33 -16.69
CA SER A 537 -38.84 5.83 -18.06
C SER A 537 -37.65 6.41 -18.83
N ASP A 538 -36.84 7.28 -18.23
CA ASP A 538 -35.74 7.95 -18.91
C ASP A 538 -34.67 6.96 -19.41
N LEU A 539 -34.09 7.29 -20.56
CA LEU A 539 -32.99 6.56 -21.19
C LEU A 539 -31.83 7.47 -21.61
N VAL A 540 -32.06 8.77 -21.76
CA VAL A 540 -31.13 9.66 -22.46
C VAL A 540 -30.93 11.01 -21.79
N SER A 541 -31.81 11.40 -20.85
CA SER A 541 -31.70 12.68 -20.14
C SER A 541 -30.40 12.69 -19.34
N PHE A 542 -29.70 13.82 -19.40
CA PHE A 542 -28.31 14.00 -18.96
C PHE A 542 -27.27 13.16 -19.73
N SER A 543 -27.48 11.85 -19.85
CA SER A 543 -26.57 10.95 -20.57
C SER A 543 -27.28 9.68 -21.01
N ALA A 544 -26.93 9.18 -22.21
CA ALA A 544 -27.29 7.84 -22.68
C ALA A 544 -26.43 6.72 -22.05
N ASN A 545 -25.37 7.09 -21.32
CA ASN A 545 -24.45 6.17 -20.66
C ASN A 545 -25.03 5.74 -19.32
N LYS A 546 -25.94 4.75 -19.37
CA LYS A 546 -26.71 4.26 -18.22
C LYS A 546 -26.04 3.08 -17.56
N MET A 547 -26.08 3.09 -16.24
CA MET A 547 -25.67 2.01 -15.35
C MET A 547 -26.77 1.77 -14.33
N TYR A 548 -26.72 0.65 -13.62
CA TYR A 548 -27.62 0.35 -12.51
C TYR A 548 -26.88 -0.42 -11.42
N ALA A 549 -27.30 -0.24 -10.16
CA ALA A 549 -26.63 -0.83 -9.01
C ALA A 549 -27.57 -1.74 -8.22
N CYS A 550 -27.20 -3.01 -8.05
CA CYS A 550 -28.02 -4.00 -7.35
C CYS A 550 -27.50 -4.30 -5.94
N GLY A 551 -28.32 -4.04 -4.93
CA GLY A 551 -28.03 -4.33 -3.51
C GLY A 551 -28.19 -5.82 -3.18
N LYS A 552 -27.56 -6.29 -2.09
CA LYS A 552 -27.59 -7.72 -1.72
C LYS A 552 -28.95 -8.16 -1.15
N LEU A 553 -29.23 -9.45 -1.33
CA LEU A 553 -30.46 -10.21 -1.04
C LEU A 553 -31.34 -9.64 0.08
N VAL A 554 -32.64 -9.48 -0.18
CA VAL A 554 -33.65 -9.62 0.87
C VAL A 554 -33.56 -11.06 1.36
N THR A 555 -33.13 -11.25 2.60
CA THR A 555 -32.95 -12.57 3.25
C THR A 555 -34.16 -13.48 3.09
#